data_AF-A0A9E3C9N1-F1
#
_entry.id   AF-A0A9E3C9N1-F1
#
_cell.length_a   1.000
_cell.length_b   1.000
_cell.length_c   1.000
_cell.angle_alpha   90.00
_cell.angle_beta   90.00
_cell.angle_gamma   90.00
#
_symmetry.space_group_name_H-M   'P 1'
#
loop_
_entity.id
_entity.type
_entity.pdbx_description
1 polymer ?
#
loop_
_entity_poly.entity_id
_entity_poly.type
_entity_poly.pdbx_seq_one_letter_code
_entity_poly.pdbx_strand_id
1 'polypeptide(L)'
;MRVDVSWAGDRCAAHPARPARGTCPRCDLPRCDADAAAFGGAGCAACDGGRRLQRRVGLLEAGIRAGLATWPVIMVGGWIATQYVYDHIFSLVVPGLVGFAASVAAAAVAGRRDRTATALTLAIAAGAGVLGTALGFHLLTGGRQGVLQPWSVVGAPYLCAIAGAVAYRVLFADPRRRS
;
A
#
# COMPACT_ATOMS: atom_id res chain seq x y z
N MET A 1 5.93 -10.39 -38.77
CA MET A 1 7.38 -10.61 -38.64
C MET A 1 7.73 -10.67 -37.17
N ARG A 2 8.04 -11.85 -36.62
CA ARG A 2 8.71 -11.97 -35.32
C ARG A 2 10.20 -11.89 -35.60
N VAL A 3 10.88 -10.95 -34.94
CA VAL A 3 12.33 -10.84 -35.00
C VAL A 3 12.86 -11.89 -34.03
N ASP A 4 13.48 -12.94 -34.55
CA ASP A 4 14.20 -13.92 -33.75
C ASP A 4 15.48 -13.26 -33.23
N VAL A 5 15.42 -12.73 -32.00
CA VAL A 5 16.61 -12.24 -31.30
C VAL A 5 17.44 -13.47 -30.92
N SER A 6 18.55 -13.70 -31.62
CA SER A 6 19.47 -14.78 -31.32
C SER A 6 20.25 -14.46 -30.04
N TRP A 7 19.83 -15.05 -28.93
CA TRP A 7 20.44 -14.91 -27.61
C TRP A 7 21.74 -15.72 -27.46
N ALA A 8 22.73 -15.46 -28.31
CA ALA A 8 24.06 -16.05 -28.14
C ALA A 8 24.75 -15.43 -26.91
N GLY A 9 24.45 -15.97 -25.72
CA GLY A 9 25.06 -15.53 -24.46
C GLY A 9 24.11 -15.45 -23.27
N ASP A 10 22.79 -15.55 -23.48
CA ASP A 10 21.86 -15.32 -22.38
C ASP A 10 21.80 -16.48 -21.41
N ARG A 11 21.70 -16.10 -20.14
CA ARG A 11 21.48 -17.01 -19.02
C ARG A 11 20.02 -17.02 -18.66
N CYS A 12 19.54 -18.15 -18.17
CA CYS A 12 18.21 -18.23 -17.63
C CYS A 12 18.05 -17.24 -16.47
N ALA A 13 17.00 -16.41 -16.51
CA ALA A 13 16.77 -15.38 -15.49
C ALA A 13 16.58 -15.97 -14.09
N ALA A 14 15.99 -17.16 -13.99
CA ALA A 14 15.83 -17.87 -12.71
C ALA A 14 17.07 -18.71 -12.33
N HIS A 15 17.89 -19.09 -13.31
CA HIS A 15 19.03 -20.00 -13.14
C HIS A 15 20.26 -19.47 -13.89
N PRO A 16 20.99 -18.47 -13.35
CA PRO A 16 22.06 -17.79 -14.07
C PRO A 16 23.20 -18.71 -14.53
N ALA A 17 23.39 -19.84 -13.86
CA ALA A 17 24.37 -20.85 -14.24
C ALA A 17 24.01 -21.61 -15.54
N ARG A 18 22.74 -21.58 -15.97
CA ARG A 18 22.23 -22.36 -17.11
C ARG A 18 22.05 -21.48 -18.35
N PRO A 19 22.37 -21.98 -19.55
CA PRO A 19 22.10 -21.26 -20.80
C PRO A 19 20.58 -21.12 -21.03
N ALA A 20 20.16 -19.98 -21.56
CA ALA A 20 18.81 -19.77 -22.02
C ALA A 20 18.58 -20.51 -23.36
N ARG A 21 17.38 -21.06 -23.52
CA ARG A 21 16.98 -21.86 -24.69
C ARG A 21 15.67 -21.38 -25.32
N GLY A 22 15.03 -20.41 -24.69
CA GLY A 22 13.87 -19.71 -25.20
C GLY A 22 13.41 -18.64 -24.22
N THR A 23 12.27 -18.01 -24.50
CA THR A 23 11.65 -17.02 -23.62
C THR A 23 10.45 -17.62 -22.88
N CYS A 24 10.20 -17.11 -21.67
CA CYS A 24 9.03 -17.47 -20.90
C CYS A 24 7.78 -16.84 -21.53
N PRO A 25 6.73 -17.61 -21.87
CA PRO A 25 5.53 -17.07 -22.52
C PRO A 25 4.70 -16.11 -21.64
N ARG A 26 5.10 -15.93 -20.37
CA ARG A 26 4.37 -15.14 -19.38
C ARG A 26 5.03 -13.80 -19.06
N CYS A 27 6.36 -13.75 -19.04
CA CYS A 27 7.11 -12.56 -18.63
C CYS A 27 8.22 -12.19 -19.64
N ASP A 28 8.32 -12.92 -20.74
CA ASP A 28 9.32 -12.77 -21.81
C ASP A 28 10.79 -12.85 -21.37
N LEU A 29 11.05 -13.19 -20.11
CA LEU A 29 12.42 -13.41 -19.62
C LEU A 29 13.04 -14.68 -20.24
N PRO A 30 14.37 -14.71 -20.44
CA PRO A 30 15.09 -15.89 -20.89
C PRO A 30 14.91 -17.07 -19.91
N ARG A 31 14.57 -18.25 -20.43
CA ARG A 31 14.37 -19.50 -19.67
C ARG A 31 15.20 -20.66 -20.21
N CYS A 32 15.60 -21.59 -19.34
CA CYS A 32 16.32 -22.82 -19.70
C CYS A 32 15.36 -24.00 -19.95
N ASP A 33 15.86 -25.08 -20.55
CA ASP A 33 15.06 -26.28 -20.86
C ASP A 33 14.45 -26.93 -19.61
N ALA A 34 15.15 -26.89 -18.47
CA ALA A 34 14.62 -27.39 -17.22
C ALA A 34 13.38 -26.62 -16.74
N ASP A 35 13.37 -25.29 -16.92
CA ASP A 35 12.20 -24.46 -16.62
C ASP A 35 11.07 -24.73 -17.63
N ALA A 36 11.42 -24.90 -18.91
CA ALA A 36 10.43 -25.26 -19.93
C ALA A 36 9.80 -26.62 -19.66
N ALA A 37 10.57 -27.61 -19.21
CA ALA A 37 10.08 -28.95 -18.86
C ALA A 37 9.24 -28.94 -17.57
N ALA A 38 9.66 -28.20 -16.54
CA ALA A 38 8.96 -28.16 -15.27
C ALA A 38 7.66 -27.33 -15.30
N PHE A 39 7.65 -26.21 -16.04
CA PHE A 39 6.53 -25.25 -16.01
C PHE A 39 5.76 -25.16 -17.34
N GLY A 40 6.29 -25.71 -18.44
CA GLY A 40 5.62 -25.74 -19.74
C GLY A 40 5.15 -24.36 -20.22
N GLY A 41 3.86 -24.26 -20.55
CA GLY A 41 3.20 -23.00 -20.91
C GLY A 41 2.77 -22.14 -19.71
N ALA A 42 2.87 -22.63 -18.47
CA ALA A 42 2.36 -21.92 -17.30
C ALA A 42 3.29 -20.77 -16.84
N GLY A 43 4.59 -20.83 -17.18
CA GLY A 43 5.58 -19.80 -16.87
C GLY A 43 7.01 -20.33 -16.76
N CYS A 44 7.78 -19.75 -15.84
CA CYS A 44 9.13 -20.18 -15.45
C CYS A 44 9.29 -20.08 -13.91
N ALA A 45 10.43 -20.53 -13.38
CA ALA A 45 10.67 -20.51 -11.93
C ALA A 45 10.67 -19.09 -11.36
N ALA A 46 11.06 -18.07 -12.12
CA ALA A 46 10.95 -16.67 -11.69
C ALA A 46 9.48 -16.21 -11.56
N CYS A 47 8.63 -16.59 -12.52
CA CYS A 47 7.19 -16.32 -12.43
C CYS A 47 6.56 -17.06 -11.24
N ASP A 48 6.94 -18.31 -11.01
CA ASP A 48 6.43 -19.12 -9.91
C ASP A 48 6.95 -18.63 -8.56
N GLY A 49 8.22 -18.24 -8.46
CA GLY A 49 8.81 -17.60 -7.29
C GLY A 49 8.12 -16.29 -6.94
N GLY A 50 7.84 -15.43 -7.94
CA GLY A 50 7.04 -14.23 -7.76
C GLY A 50 5.62 -14.54 -7.27
N ARG A 51 4.99 -15.61 -7.77
CA ARG A 51 3.67 -16.08 -7.30
C ARG A 51 3.72 -16.65 -5.88
N ARG A 52 4.79 -17.34 -5.50
CA ARG A 52 5.00 -17.86 -4.13
C ARG A 52 5.28 -16.75 -3.14
N LEU A 53 5.97 -15.68 -3.55
CA LEU A 53 6.09 -14.45 -2.75
C LEU A 53 4.74 -13.73 -2.60
N GLN A 54 3.87 -13.82 -3.61
CA GLN A 54 2.45 -13.45 -3.52
C GLN A 54 1.58 -14.51 -2.85
N ARG A 55 2.12 -15.30 -1.90
CA ARG A 55 1.32 -16.20 -1.06
C ARG A 55 0.15 -15.39 -0.53
N ARG A 56 -1.08 -15.88 -0.72
CA ARG A 56 -2.29 -15.19 -0.29
C ARG A 56 -2.22 -14.97 1.21
N VAL A 57 -1.80 -13.78 1.59
CA VAL A 57 -1.73 -13.30 2.97
C VAL A 57 -3.15 -13.38 3.54
N GLY A 58 -3.32 -14.00 4.70
CA GLY A 58 -4.62 -14.03 5.37
C GLY A 58 -5.10 -12.61 5.69
N LEU A 59 -6.41 -12.40 5.87
CA LEU A 59 -6.93 -11.06 6.19
C LEU A 59 -6.30 -10.48 7.47
N LEU A 60 -6.06 -11.34 8.47
CA LEU A 60 -5.40 -10.96 9.72
C LEU A 60 -3.97 -10.47 9.48
N GLU A 61 -3.17 -11.23 8.75
CA GLU A 61 -1.78 -10.86 8.45
C GLU A 61 -1.71 -9.59 7.58
N ALA A 62 -2.64 -9.43 6.63
CA ALA A 62 -2.77 -8.20 5.84
C ALA A 62 -3.11 -6.99 6.73
N GLY A 63 -4.01 -7.18 7.71
CA GLY A 63 -4.34 -6.16 8.70
C GLY A 63 -3.15 -5.76 9.57
N ILE A 64 -2.40 -6.74 10.08
CA ILE A 64 -1.20 -6.48 10.91
C ILE A 64 -0.15 -5.72 10.11
N ARG A 65 0.15 -6.16 8.88
CA ARG A 65 1.12 -5.47 8.01
C ARG A 65 0.68 -4.05 7.70
N ALA A 66 -0.60 -3.84 7.37
CA ALA A 66 -1.15 -2.52 7.12
C ALA A 66 -1.05 -1.62 8.36
N GLY A 67 -1.41 -2.14 9.54
CA GLY A 67 -1.28 -1.41 10.80
C GLY A 67 0.15 -0.98 11.09
N LEU A 68 1.10 -1.91 11.00
CA LEU A 68 2.54 -1.62 11.18
C LEU A 68 3.06 -0.60 10.16
N ALA A 69 2.64 -0.71 8.90
CA ALA A 69 3.03 0.24 7.86
C ALA A 69 2.50 1.65 8.09
N THR A 70 1.34 1.79 8.74
CA THR A 70 0.76 3.11 9.07
C THR A 70 1.37 3.76 10.30
N TRP A 71 2.05 3.00 11.17
CA TRP A 71 2.55 3.51 12.45
C TRP A 71 3.50 4.73 12.33
N PRO A 72 4.48 4.75 11.41
CA PRO A 72 5.34 5.92 11.22
C PRO A 72 4.54 7.15 10.76
N VAL A 73 3.51 6.95 9.94
CA VAL A 73 2.66 8.04 9.44
C VAL A 73 1.86 8.67 10.58
N ILE A 74 1.34 7.86 11.51
CA ILE A 74 0.64 8.34 12.70
C ILE A 74 1.57 9.19 13.56
N MET A 75 2.78 8.69 13.84
CA MET A 75 3.75 9.36 14.71
C MET A 75 4.25 10.68 14.11
N VAL A 76 4.68 10.65 12.85
CA VAL A 76 5.15 11.84 12.14
C VAL A 76 4.01 12.83 11.92
N GLY A 77 2.83 12.35 11.54
CA GLY A 77 1.63 13.18 11.34
C GLY A 77 1.17 13.89 12.61
N GLY A 78 1.08 13.14 13.71
CA GLY A 78 0.76 13.67 15.03
C GLY A 78 1.80 14.70 15.50
N TRP A 79 3.09 14.41 15.29
CA TRP A 79 4.17 15.36 15.58
C TRP A 79 4.08 16.63 14.73
N ILE A 80 3.86 16.53 13.41
CA ILE A 80 3.70 17.70 12.52
C ILE A 80 2.52 18.55 12.96
N ALA A 81 1.39 17.92 13.33
CA ALA A 81 0.25 18.63 13.87
C ALA A 81 0.63 19.47 15.10
N THR A 82 1.63 19.04 15.89
CA THR A 82 2.12 19.84 17.03
C THR A 82 2.76 21.17 16.66
N GLN A 83 3.28 21.29 15.44
CA GLN A 83 4.05 22.46 15.01
C GLN A 83 3.18 23.55 14.37
N TYR A 84 1.96 23.23 13.92
CA TYR A 84 1.12 24.12 13.09
C TYR A 84 -0.28 24.38 13.67
N VAL A 85 -0.39 24.35 15.00
CA VAL A 85 -1.63 24.43 15.80
C VAL A 85 -2.48 25.66 15.53
N TYR A 86 -1.82 26.80 15.47
CA TYR A 86 -2.48 28.10 15.42
C TYR A 86 -2.85 28.50 14.00
N ASP A 87 -2.47 27.69 13.01
CA ASP A 87 -2.86 27.88 11.63
C ASP A 87 -4.07 27.02 11.30
N HIS A 88 -5.21 27.69 11.11
CA HIS A 88 -6.48 27.05 10.80
C HIS A 88 -6.41 26.18 9.54
N ILE A 89 -5.61 26.58 8.54
CA ILE A 89 -5.49 25.81 7.29
C ILE A 89 -4.73 24.51 7.56
N PHE A 90 -3.61 24.58 8.29
CA PHE A 90 -2.83 23.39 8.61
C PHE A 90 -3.57 22.43 9.54
N SER A 91 -4.43 22.95 10.43
CA SER A 91 -5.29 22.12 11.29
C SER A 91 -6.26 21.22 10.50
N LEU A 92 -6.54 21.55 9.24
CA LEU A 92 -7.41 20.77 8.34
C LEU A 92 -6.60 19.97 7.32
N VAL A 93 -5.56 20.58 6.74
CA VAL A 93 -4.76 19.96 5.68
C VAL A 93 -3.90 18.82 6.21
N VAL A 94 -3.25 18.99 7.37
CA VAL A 94 -2.35 17.96 7.94
C VAL A 94 -3.11 16.66 8.22
N PRO A 95 -4.26 16.65 8.91
CA PRO A 95 -5.06 15.44 9.08
C PRO A 95 -5.38 14.74 7.76
N GLY A 96 -5.78 15.50 6.73
CA GLY A 96 -6.05 14.97 5.40
C GLY A 96 -4.84 14.30 4.76
N LEU A 97 -3.67 14.93 4.84
CA LEU A 97 -2.41 14.35 4.35
C LEU A 97 -2.01 13.09 5.12
N VAL A 98 -2.23 13.05 6.44
CA VAL A 98 -1.96 11.87 7.27
C VAL A 98 -2.86 10.70 6.86
N GLY A 99 -4.17 10.93 6.70
CA GLY A 99 -5.09 9.90 6.23
C GLY A 99 -4.78 9.39 4.83
N PHE A 100 -4.36 10.29 3.92
CA PHE A 100 -3.91 9.93 2.58
C PHE A 100 -2.63 9.09 2.60
N ALA A 101 -1.60 9.54 3.34
CA ALA A 101 -0.33 8.83 3.46
C ALA A 101 -0.49 7.46 4.14
N ALA A 102 -1.37 7.35 5.15
CA ALA A 102 -1.71 6.09 5.77
C ALA A 102 -2.35 5.11 4.77
N SER A 103 -3.16 5.63 3.84
CA SER A 103 -3.77 4.82 2.77
C SER A 103 -2.73 4.33 1.76
N VAL A 104 -1.75 5.17 1.41
CA VAL A 104 -0.60 4.77 0.57
C VAL A 104 0.20 3.67 1.25
N ALA A 105 0.56 3.85 2.53
CA ALA A 105 1.34 2.90 3.31
C ALA A 105 0.62 1.54 3.46
N ALA A 106 -0.66 1.57 3.82
CA ALA A 106 -1.49 0.38 3.94
C ALA A 106 -1.65 -0.36 2.60
N ALA A 107 -1.83 0.39 1.49
CA ALA A 107 -1.96 -0.19 0.16
C ALA A 107 -0.66 -0.83 -0.35
N ALA A 108 0.51 -0.28 0.00
CA ALA A 108 1.81 -0.79 -0.41
C ALA A 108 2.07 -2.23 0.10
N VAL A 109 1.52 -2.58 1.28
CA VAL A 109 1.76 -3.86 1.94
C VAL A 109 0.60 -4.86 1.83
N ALA A 110 -0.56 -4.42 1.31
CA ALA A 110 -1.78 -5.21 1.29
C ALA A 110 -1.66 -6.50 0.45
N GLY A 111 -0.85 -6.50 -0.61
CA GLY A 111 -0.54 -7.67 -1.46
C GLY A 111 -1.73 -8.32 -2.19
N ARG A 112 -2.97 -8.05 -1.76
CA ARG A 112 -4.24 -8.58 -2.25
C ARG A 112 -5.13 -7.44 -2.73
N ARG A 113 -5.62 -7.56 -3.97
CA ARG A 113 -6.57 -6.62 -4.59
C ARG A 113 -7.99 -7.20 -4.59
N ASP A 114 -8.45 -7.72 -3.46
CA ASP A 114 -9.86 -8.12 -3.27
C ASP A 114 -10.64 -7.01 -2.54
N ARG A 115 -11.98 -7.00 -2.70
CA ARG A 115 -12.83 -5.93 -2.15
C ARG A 115 -12.75 -5.87 -0.63
N THR A 116 -12.67 -7.02 0.04
CA THR A 116 -12.65 -7.12 1.51
C THR A 116 -11.35 -6.61 2.11
N ALA A 117 -10.19 -7.01 1.57
CA ALA A 117 -8.88 -6.51 2.00
C ALA A 117 -8.75 -5.01 1.72
N THR A 118 -9.34 -4.54 0.61
CA THR A 118 -9.35 -3.11 0.27
C THR A 118 -10.20 -2.29 1.26
N ALA A 119 -11.35 -2.82 1.68
CA ALA A 119 -12.17 -2.18 2.70
C ALA A 119 -11.45 -2.17 4.06
N LEU A 120 -10.78 -3.28 4.40
CA LEU A 120 -9.98 -3.40 5.62
C LEU A 120 -8.82 -2.41 5.65
N THR A 121 -8.05 -2.28 4.56
CA THR A 121 -6.92 -1.34 4.49
C THR A 121 -7.38 0.10 4.56
N LEU A 122 -8.53 0.44 3.94
CA LEU A 122 -9.14 1.75 4.08
C LEU A 122 -9.58 2.03 5.51
N ALA A 123 -10.21 1.06 6.18
CA ALA A 123 -10.62 1.20 7.57
C ALA A 123 -9.41 1.41 8.50
N ILE A 124 -8.32 0.68 8.28
CA ILE A 124 -7.06 0.84 9.02
C ILE A 124 -6.46 2.22 8.75
N ALA A 125 -6.41 2.66 7.49
CA ALA A 125 -5.85 3.96 7.14
C ALA A 125 -6.67 5.14 7.68
N ALA A 126 -8.01 5.05 7.62
CA ALA A 126 -8.91 6.03 8.21
C ALA A 126 -8.76 6.06 9.74
N GLY A 127 -8.72 4.90 10.38
CA GLY A 127 -8.46 4.77 11.82
C GLY A 127 -7.11 5.35 12.21
N ALA A 128 -6.05 5.08 11.44
CA ALA A 128 -4.72 5.64 11.63
C ALA A 128 -4.72 7.18 11.50
N GLY A 129 -5.39 7.73 10.49
CA GLY A 129 -5.54 9.18 10.33
C GLY A 129 -6.27 9.83 11.52
N VAL A 130 -7.35 9.21 11.99
CA VAL A 130 -8.08 9.66 13.18
C VAL A 130 -7.20 9.57 14.44
N LEU A 131 -6.48 8.47 14.65
CA LEU A 131 -5.59 8.29 15.79
C LEU A 131 -4.42 9.29 15.76
N GLY A 132 -3.83 9.56 14.59
CA GLY A 132 -2.79 10.58 14.44
C GLY A 132 -3.31 11.99 14.76
N THR A 133 -4.54 12.29 14.33
CA THR A 133 -5.20 13.56 14.66
C THR A 133 -5.48 13.69 16.16
N ALA A 134 -5.99 12.61 16.78
CA ALA A 134 -6.21 12.53 18.22
C ALA A 134 -4.91 12.69 19.02
N LEU A 135 -3.84 12.04 18.57
CA LEU A 135 -2.50 12.17 19.16
C LEU A 135 -2.00 13.61 19.05
N GLY A 136 -2.20 14.26 17.90
CA GLY A 136 -1.91 15.67 17.70
C GLY A 136 -2.57 16.55 18.77
N PHE A 137 -3.89 16.42 18.98
CA PHE A 137 -4.60 17.17 20.02
C PHE A 137 -4.10 16.88 21.44
N HIS A 138 -3.80 15.61 21.73
CA HIS A 138 -3.29 15.19 23.03
C HIS A 138 -1.93 15.84 23.34
N LEU A 139 -1.00 15.78 22.38
CA LEU A 139 0.35 16.36 22.50
C LEU A 139 0.32 17.89 22.57
N LEU A 140 -0.60 18.52 21.85
CA LEU A 140 -0.71 19.97 21.70
C LEU A 140 -0.89 20.74 22.99
N THR A 141 -1.73 20.21 23.86
CA THR A 141 -2.42 21.02 24.86
C THR A 141 -2.10 20.61 26.28
N GLY A 142 -1.16 19.66 26.47
CA GLY A 142 -1.01 18.97 27.74
C GLY A 142 -2.34 18.36 28.23
N GLY A 143 -3.26 18.04 27.30
CA GLY A 143 -4.62 17.55 27.58
C GLY A 143 -5.74 18.60 27.69
N ARG A 144 -5.51 19.90 27.46
CA ARG A 144 -6.57 20.95 27.60
C ARG A 144 -7.61 20.97 26.48
N GLN A 145 -7.25 20.60 25.25
CA GLN A 145 -8.23 20.25 24.22
C GLN A 145 -8.43 18.74 24.30
N GLY A 146 -9.48 18.33 24.99
CA GLY A 146 -9.84 16.91 25.07
C GLY A 146 -10.10 16.35 23.68
N VAL A 147 -9.55 15.17 23.40
CA VAL A 147 -9.84 14.34 22.21
C VAL A 147 -11.36 14.13 22.01
N LEU A 148 -12.14 14.32 23.09
CA LEU A 148 -13.60 14.19 23.15
C LEU A 148 -14.32 15.54 23.34
N GLN A 149 -13.69 16.67 22.99
CA GLN A 149 -14.39 17.94 22.96
C GLN A 149 -15.58 17.89 21.99
N PRO A 150 -16.59 18.76 22.20
CA PRO A 150 -17.78 18.76 21.36
C PRO A 150 -17.43 18.81 19.87
N TRP A 151 -18.19 18.05 19.08
CA TRP A 151 -17.92 17.82 17.65
C TRP A 151 -17.77 19.11 16.84
N SER A 152 -18.44 20.18 17.26
CA SER A 152 -18.33 21.51 16.65
C SER A 152 -16.93 22.12 16.73
N VAL A 153 -16.06 21.62 17.61
CA VAL A 153 -14.70 22.14 17.83
C VAL A 153 -13.64 21.25 17.18
N VAL A 154 -13.77 19.93 17.29
CA VAL A 154 -12.73 18.96 16.86
C VAL A 154 -13.12 18.11 15.65
N GLY A 155 -14.38 18.18 15.20
CA GLY A 155 -14.90 17.29 14.16
C GLY A 155 -14.29 17.50 12.78
N ALA A 156 -13.99 18.75 12.41
CA ALA A 156 -13.49 19.06 11.07
C ALA A 156 -12.12 18.39 10.77
N PRO A 157 -11.11 18.45 11.67
CA PRO A 157 -9.86 17.70 11.50
C PRO A 157 -10.05 16.18 11.33
N TYR A 158 -10.94 15.55 12.09
CA TYR A 158 -11.25 14.12 11.93
C TYR A 158 -11.89 13.81 10.57
N LEU A 159 -12.83 14.64 10.12
CA LEU A 159 -13.44 14.51 8.80
C LEU A 159 -12.41 14.66 7.69
N CYS A 160 -11.47 15.61 7.82
CA CYS A 160 -10.38 15.76 6.87
C CYS A 160 -9.49 14.51 6.81
N ALA A 161 -9.16 13.90 7.95
CA ALA A 161 -8.39 12.65 7.97
C ALA A 161 -9.09 11.51 7.23
N ILE A 162 -10.39 11.33 7.47
CA ILE A 162 -11.20 10.33 6.77
C ILE A 162 -11.28 10.65 5.28
N ALA A 163 -11.53 11.91 4.92
CA ALA A 163 -11.62 12.37 3.54
C ALA A 163 -10.31 12.13 2.79
N GLY A 164 -9.15 12.38 3.41
CA GLY A 164 -7.85 12.07 2.84
C GLY A 164 -7.65 10.58 2.55
N ALA A 165 -8.08 9.72 3.47
CA ALA A 165 -8.03 8.27 3.26
C ALA A 165 -8.94 7.81 2.11
N VAL A 166 -10.15 8.37 2.02
CA VAL A 166 -11.10 8.10 0.93
C VAL A 166 -10.61 8.66 -0.41
N ALA A 167 -10.01 9.85 -0.42
CA ALA A 167 -9.48 10.48 -1.63
C ALA A 167 -8.45 9.60 -2.33
N TYR A 168 -7.58 8.91 -1.57
CA TYR A 168 -6.67 7.92 -2.13
C TYR A 168 -7.41 6.84 -2.95
N ARG A 169 -8.54 6.34 -2.43
CA ARG A 169 -9.35 5.36 -3.16
C ARG A 169 -9.97 5.96 -4.41
N VAL A 170 -10.48 7.18 -4.36
CA VAL A 170 -11.10 7.81 -5.55
C VAL A 170 -10.07 8.04 -6.65
N LEU A 171 -8.85 8.48 -6.28
CA LEU A 171 -7.79 8.83 -7.22
C LEU A 171 -7.05 7.61 -7.78
N PHE A 172 -6.87 6.55 -6.98
CA PHE A 172 -5.99 5.43 -7.32
C PHE A 172 -6.68 4.06 -7.36
N ALA A 173 -7.99 3.96 -7.07
CA ALA A 173 -8.72 2.73 -7.34
C ALA A 173 -9.00 2.59 -8.84
N ASP A 174 -8.44 1.54 -9.43
CA ASP A 174 -8.55 1.17 -10.84
C ASP A 174 -10.02 1.25 -11.36
N PRO A 175 -10.32 2.10 -12.37
CA PRO A 175 -11.67 2.29 -12.92
C PRO A 175 -12.28 1.02 -13.53
N ARG A 176 -11.47 0.02 -13.89
CA ARG A 176 -11.88 -1.19 -14.63
C ARG A 176 -12.70 -2.20 -13.82
N ARG A 177 -13.23 -1.83 -12.66
CA ARG A 177 -13.99 -2.72 -11.75
C ARG A 177 -15.43 -2.26 -11.46
N ARG A 178 -15.97 -1.35 -12.27
CA ARG A 178 -17.38 -0.92 -12.24
C ARG A 178 -18.28 -1.61 -13.28
N SER A 179 -17.82 -2.73 -13.86
CA SER A 179 -18.65 -3.64 -14.67
C SER A 179 -19.16 -4.79 -13.82
#